data_AF-A0A926Z4U7-F1
#
_entry.id   AF-A0A926Z4U7-F1
#
_cell.length_a   1.000
_cell.length_b   1.000
_cell.length_c   1.000
_cell.angle_alpha   90.00
_cell.angle_beta   90.00
_cell.angle_gamma   90.00
#
_symmetry.space_group_name_H-M   'P 1'
#
loop_
_entity.id
_entity.type
_entity.pdbx_description
1 polymer ?
#
loop_
_entity_poly.entity_id
_entity_poly.type
_entity_poly.pdbx_seq_one_letter_code
_entity_poly.pdbx_strand_id
1 'polypeptide(L)' 'MSKISLDEACYNRGIAKFYLENFQEALEELNESVQIHPNNTKFLIAMGIIYV' A
#
# COMPACT_ATOMS: atom_id res chain seq x y z
N MET A 1 -5.90 -18.35 -14.07
CA MET A 1 -5.63 -16.90 -14.09
C MET A 1 -5.41 -16.46 -12.66
N SER A 2 -4.17 -16.11 -12.32
CA SER A 2 -3.78 -15.61 -10.99
C SER A 2 -4.57 -14.34 -10.73
N LYS A 3 -5.57 -14.44 -9.87
CA LYS A 3 -6.38 -13.31 -9.44
C LYS A 3 -5.47 -12.43 -8.58
N ILE A 4 -4.92 -11.37 -9.17
CA ILE A 4 -4.26 -10.31 -8.41
C ILE A 4 -5.30 -9.85 -7.39
N SER A 5 -5.03 -10.08 -6.11
CA SER A 5 -5.93 -9.59 -5.06
C SER A 5 -5.83 -8.07 -5.01
N LEU A 6 -6.91 -7.40 -4.61
CA LEU A 6 -6.93 -5.94 -4.44
C LEU A 6 -5.77 -5.49 -3.54
N ASP A 7 -5.44 -6.32 -2.56
CA ASP A 7 -4.32 -6.16 -1.65
C ASP A 7 -2.93 -6.24 -2.29
N GLU A 8 -2.70 -7.13 -3.26
CA GLU A 8 -1.46 -7.10 -4.04
C GLU A 8 -1.38 -5.88 -4.96
N ALA A 9 -2.51 -5.47 -5.55
CA ALA A 9 -2.56 -4.28 -6.40
C ALA A 9 -2.25 -2.99 -5.62
N CYS A 10 -2.88 -2.80 -4.45
CA CYS A 10 -2.62 -1.66 -3.58
C CYS A 10 -1.19 -1.65 -3.03
N TYR A 11 -0.65 -2.82 -2.65
CA TYR A 11 0.75 -2.92 -2.22
C TYR A 11 1.73 -2.51 -3.33
N ASN A 12 1.58 -3.08 -4.54
CA ASN A 12 2.45 -2.76 -5.66
C ASN A 12 2.35 -1.29 -6.08
N ARG A 13 1.15 -0.71 -6.02
CA ARG A 13 0.92 0.71 -6.33
C ARG A 13 1.52 1.65 -5.28
N GLY A 14 1.40 1.32 -3.99
CA GLY A 14 2.05 2.06 -2.90
C GLY A 14 3.58 2.07 -3.04
N ILE A 15 4.17 0.92 -3.36
CA ILE A 15 5.62 0.81 -3.64
C ILE A 15 6.02 1.60 -4.89
N ALA A 16 5.23 1.55 -5.97
CA ALA A 16 5.52 2.34 -7.16
C ALA A 16 5.47 3.85 -6.87
N LYS A 17 4.49 4.33 -6.08
CA LYS A 17 4.40 5.73 -5.66
C LYS A 17 5.56 6.15 -4.74
N PHE A 18 6.02 5.25 -3.87
CA PHE A 18 7.23 5.47 -3.07
C PHE A 18 8.46 5.70 -3.96
N TYR A 19 8.67 4.87 -4.99
CA TYR A 19 9.75 5.07 -5.96
C TYR A 19 9.61 6.34 -6.81
N LEU A 20 8.40 6.89 -6.90
CA LEU A 20 8.11 8.17 -7.55
C LEU A 20 8.19 9.37 -6.59
N GLU A 21 8.62 9.15 -5.34
CA GLU A 21 8.68 10.15 -4.26
C GLU A 21 7.32 10.79 -3.89
N ASN A 22 6.22 10.18 -4.33
CA ASN A 22 4.86 10.61 -4.04
C ASN A 22 4.36 10.01 -2.72
N PHE A 23 5.07 10.30 -1.63
CA PHE A 23 4.84 9.66 -0.32
C PHE A 23 3.46 9.98 0.28
N GLN A 24 2.97 11.21 0.12
CA GLN A 24 1.67 11.65 0.62
C GLN A 24 0.53 10.82 0.02
N GLU A 25 0.53 10.71 -1.31
CA GLU A 25 -0.46 9.92 -2.06
C GLU A 25 -0.35 8.42 -1.81
N ALA A 26 0.86 7.91 -1.52
CA ALA A 26 1.05 6.51 -1.15
C ALA A 26 0.42 6.23 0.22
N LEU A 27 0.58 7.15 1.19
CA LEU A 27 0.03 7.00 2.54
C LEU A 27 -1.49 7.11 2.59
N GLU A 28 -2.10 8.02 1.84
CA GLU A 28 -3.57 8.13 1.74
C GLU A 28 -4.20 6.82 1.26
N GLU A 29 -3.62 6.24 0.21
CA GLU A 29 -4.10 5.02 -0.42
C GLU A 29 -3.92 3.78 0.47
N LEU A 30 -2.80 3.71 1.20
CA LEU A 30 -2.55 2.67 2.19
C LEU A 30 -3.49 2.81 3.39
N ASN A 31 -3.80 4.03 3.84
CA ASN A 31 -4.75 4.28 4.93
C ASN A 31 -6.16 3.79 4.58
N GLU A 32 -6.66 4.08 3.38
CA GLU A 32 -7.95 3.53 2.91
C GLU A 32 -7.92 2.00 2.87
N SER A 33 -6.82 1.42 2.41
CA SER A 33 -6.67 -0.04 2.31
C SER A 33 -6.66 -0.72 3.70
N VAL A 34 -6.07 -0.10 4.71
CA VAL A 34 -6.12 -0.55 6.11
C VAL A 34 -7.54 -0.47 6.69
N GLN A 35 -8.34 0.53 6.32
CA GLN A 35 -9.74 0.61 6.77
C GLN A 35 -10.61 -0.52 6.20
N ILE A 36 -10.37 -0.90 4.93
CA ILE A 36 -11.14 -1.95 4.25
C ILE A 36 -10.67 -3.35 4.69
N HIS A 37 -9.36 -3.53 4.89
CA HIS A 37 -8.74 -4.80 5.24
C HIS A 37 -7.78 -4.64 6.43
N PRO A 38 -8.31 -4.42 7.64
CA PRO A 38 -7.49 -4.12 8.82
C PRO A 38 -6.52 -5.25 9.22
N ASN A 39 -6.81 -6.49 8.81
CA ASN A 39 -5.96 -7.64 9.10
C ASN A 39 -4.85 -7.87 8.07
N ASN A 40 -4.74 -7.03 7.03
CA ASN A 40 -3.71 -7.21 6.01
C ASN A 40 -2.42 -6.45 6.40
N THR A 41 -1.48 -7.20 6.95
CA THR A 41 -0.20 -6.67 7.45
C THR A 41 0.69 -6.09 6.34
N LYS A 42 0.43 -6.39 5.06
CA LYS A 42 1.22 -5.85 3.93
C LYS A 42 1.13 -4.32 3.85
N PHE A 43 -0.03 -3.74 4.17
CA PHE A 43 -0.19 -2.28 4.14
C PHE A 43 0.61 -1.59 5.24
N LEU A 44 0.63 -2.17 6.44
CA LEU A 44 1.44 -1.66 7.55
C LEU A 44 2.93 -1.72 7.25
N ILE A 45 3.40 -2.79 6.60
CA ILE A 45 4.80 -2.92 6.15
C ILE A 45 5.13 -1.83 5.11
N ALA A 46 4.25 -1.61 4.13
CA ALA A 46 4.45 -0.57 3.12
C ALA A 46 4.48 0.85 3.74
N MET A 47 3.63 1.14 4.72
CA MET A 47 3.67 2.40 5.46
C MET A 47 5.00 2.57 6.22
N GLY A 48 5.48 1.51 6.86
CA GLY A 48 6.78 1.51 7.54
C GLY A 48 7.96 1.81 6.59
N ILE A 49 7.91 1.36 5.34
CA ILE A 49 8.92 1.67 4.31
C ILE A 49 8.85 3.15 3.91
N ILE A 50 7.67 3.76 3.84
CA ILE A 50 7.51 5.17 3.48
C ILE A 50 8.04 6.12 4.58
N TYR A 51 7.94 5.72 5.85
CA TYR A 51 8.37 6.55 6.99
C TYR A 51 9.87 6.41 7.36
N VAL A 52 10.64 5.58 6.65
CA VAL A 52 12.10 5.37 6.85
C VAL A 52 12.90 6.15 5.81
#